data_AF-A0A1I1VMV9-F1
#
_entry.id   AF-A0A1I1VMV9-F1
#
_cell.length_a   1.000
_cell.length_b   1.000
_cell.length_c   1.000
_cell.angle_alpha   90.00
_cell.angle_beta   90.00
_cell.angle_gamma   90.00
#
_symmetry.space_group_name_H-M   'P 1'
#
loop_
_entity.id
_entity.type
_entity.pdbx_description
1 polymer ?
#
loop_
_entity_poly.entity_id
_entity_poly.type
_entity_poly.pdbx_seq_one_letter_code
_entity_poly.pdbx_strand_id
1 'polypeptide(L)'
;MFDFNPFLLLFLPLILQLIFGIKDYVRSIKLNFAKISIINFLLQIAFSYWAYAFLEHKLNQESNGRIRCGMPFVGLVFTELLIIAILLVTILVQYLIKRSYNRKQK
;
A
#
# COMPACT_ATOMS: atom_id res chain seq x y z
N MET A 1 -17.27 -17.70 -9.59
CA MET A 1 -16.95 -16.95 -8.36
C MET A 1 -15.52 -16.48 -8.53
N PHE A 2 -15.27 -15.21 -8.83
CA PHE A 2 -13.90 -14.70 -8.77
C PHE A 2 -13.59 -14.56 -7.29
N ASP A 3 -12.77 -15.46 -6.74
CA ASP A 3 -12.20 -15.33 -5.40
C ASP A 3 -11.22 -14.17 -5.40
N PHE A 4 -11.77 -12.96 -5.46
CA PHE A 4 -11.03 -11.73 -5.46
C PHE A 4 -10.46 -11.55 -4.07
N ASN A 5 -9.15 -11.78 -3.93
CA ASN A 5 -8.49 -11.72 -2.65
C ASN A 5 -8.20 -10.26 -2.28
N PRO A 6 -8.90 -9.65 -1.30
CA PRO A 6 -8.71 -8.24 -0.94
C PRO A 6 -7.29 -7.94 -0.45
N PHE A 7 -6.57 -8.95 0.05
CA PHE A 7 -5.16 -8.83 0.40
C PHE A 7 -4.28 -8.50 -0.81
N LEU A 8 -4.58 -9.03 -1.99
CA LEU A 8 -3.77 -8.77 -3.19
C LEU A 8 -3.87 -7.30 -3.62
N LEU A 9 -5.02 -6.66 -3.40
CA LEU A 9 -5.21 -5.23 -3.63
C LEU A 9 -4.37 -4.38 -2.67
N LEU A 10 -4.25 -4.79 -1.41
CA LEU A 10 -3.45 -4.07 -0.40
C LEU A 10 -1.95 -4.11 -0.70
N PHE A 11 -1.44 -5.18 -1.30
CA PHE A 11 -0.01 -5.32 -1.64
C PHE A 11 0.38 -4.61 -2.94
N LEU A 12 -0.58 -4.30 -3.82
CA LEU A 12 -0.31 -3.73 -5.13
C LEU A 12 0.45 -2.38 -5.08
N PRO A 13 0.08 -1.41 -4.23
CA PRO A 13 0.81 -0.13 -4.13
C PRO A 13 2.22 -0.32 -3.58
N LEU A 14 2.42 -1.30 -2.70
CA LEU A 14 3.72 -1.64 -2.13
C LEU A 14 4.67 -2.21 -3.20
N ILE A 15 4.16 -3.10 -4.04
CA ILE A 15 4.90 -3.65 -5.18
C ILE A 15 5.24 -2.55 -6.19
N LEU A 16 4.29 -1.66 -6.50
CA LEU A 16 4.53 -0.51 -7.37
C LEU A 16 5.62 0.40 -6.77
N GLN A 17 5.59 0.69 -5.47
CA GLN A 17 6.58 1.52 -4.78
C GLN A 17 8.00 0.93 -4.89
N LEU A 18 8.13 -0.40 -4.75
CA LEU A 18 9.40 -1.10 -4.91
C LEU A 18 9.91 -1.04 -6.36
N ILE A 19 9.06 -1.35 -7.34
CA ILE A 19 9.43 -1.36 -8.76
C ILE A 19 9.81 0.05 -9.23
N PHE A 20 9.01 1.06 -8.93
CA PHE A 20 9.29 2.44 -9.33
C PHE A 20 10.49 3.03 -8.58
N GLY A 21 10.70 2.67 -7.32
CA GLY A 21 11.87 3.09 -6.55
C GLY A 21 13.18 2.55 -7.15
N ILE A 22 13.19 1.30 -7.59
CA ILE A 22 14.35 0.70 -8.29
C ILE A 22 14.53 1.34 -9.68
N LYS A 23 13.43 1.63 -10.37
CA LYS A 23 13.48 2.21 -11.72
C LYS A 23 14.03 3.64 -11.72
N ASP A 24 13.72 4.46 -10.72
CA ASP A 24 14.30 5.81 -10.52
C ASP A 24 15.83 5.74 -10.29
N TYR A 25 16.31 4.66 -9.66
CA TYR A 25 17.73 4.42 -9.43
C TYR A 25 18.48 3.98 -10.70
N VAL A 26 17.94 3.03 -11.47
CA VAL A 26 18.61 2.46 -12.66
C VAL A 26 18.50 3.36 -13.88
N ARG A 27 17.35 4.03 -14.05
CA ARG A 27 17.08 4.90 -15.19
C ARG A 27 16.66 6.23 -14.60
N SER A 28 17.45 7.28 -14.82
CA SER A 28 17.15 8.66 -14.40
C SER A 28 15.90 9.19 -15.13
N ILE A 29 14.75 8.56 -14.85
CA ILE A 29 13.46 8.97 -15.35
C ILE A 29 13.10 10.19 -14.52
N LYS A 30 12.98 11.35 -15.17
CA LYS A 30 12.61 12.65 -14.58
C LYS A 30 11.25 12.67 -13.85
N LEU A 31 10.59 11.54 -13.66
CA LEU A 31 9.36 11.48 -12.86
C LEU A 31 9.77 11.68 -11.40
N ASN A 32 9.27 12.76 -10.82
CA ASN A 32 9.68 13.15 -9.48
C ASN A 32 9.27 12.03 -8.51
N PHE A 33 10.24 11.29 -7.96
CA PHE A 33 10.06 10.22 -6.97
C PHE A 33 8.96 10.52 -5.93
N ALA A 34 8.91 11.78 -5.46
CA ALA A 34 7.88 12.27 -4.55
C ALA A 34 6.45 12.14 -5.12
N LYS A 35 6.23 12.43 -6.41
CA LYS A 35 4.93 12.29 -7.07
C LYS A 35 4.47 10.84 -7.12
N ILE A 36 5.36 9.91 -7.48
CA ILE A 36 5.01 8.47 -7.51
C ILE A 36 4.66 7.98 -6.11
N SER A 37 5.46 8.40 -5.12
CA SER A 37 5.23 8.07 -3.72
C SER A 37 3.87 8.57 -3.20
N ILE A 38 3.47 9.79 -3.56
CA ILE A 38 2.16 10.35 -3.20
C ILE A 38 1.03 9.59 -3.90
N ILE A 39 1.20 9.25 -5.18
CA ILE A 39 0.19 8.48 -5.94
C ILE A 39 -0.02 7.11 -5.30
N ASN A 40 1.05 6.39 -4.95
CA ASN A 40 0.94 5.10 -4.28
C ASN A 40 0.30 5.21 -2.90
N PHE A 41 0.60 6.27 -2.15
CA PHE A 41 -0.05 6.52 -0.86
C PHE A 41 -1.56 6.74 -1.02
N LEU A 42 -1.99 7.54 -2.00
CA LEU A 42 -3.41 7.72 -2.33
C LEU A 42 -4.07 6.42 -2.78
N LEU A 43 -3.36 5.61 -3.57
CA LEU A 43 -3.85 4.31 -4.04
C LEU A 43 -4.02 3.31 -2.88
N GLN A 44 -3.11 3.35 -1.90
CA GLN A 44 -3.20 2.55 -0.67
C GLN A 44 -4.47 2.89 0.12
N ILE A 45 -4.79 4.18 0.27
CA ILE A 45 -6.03 4.63 0.94
C ILE A 45 -7.27 4.17 0.16
N ALA A 46 -7.26 4.27 -1.17
CA ALA A 46 -8.37 3.83 -1.99
C ALA A 46 -8.61 2.31 -1.89
N PHE A 47 -7.55 1.51 -1.92
CA PHE A 47 -7.66 0.05 -1.77
C PHE A 47 -8.05 -0.38 -0.36
N SER A 48 -7.58 0.33 0.66
CA SER A 48 -8.04 0.17 2.04
C SER A 48 -9.55 0.28 2.14
N TYR A 49 -10.11 1.39 1.62
CA TYR A 49 -11.56 1.62 1.63
C TYR A 49 -12.34 0.50 0.93
N TRP A 50 -11.83 0.04 -0.22
CA TRP A 50 -12.42 -1.09 -0.95
C TRP A 50 -12.35 -2.40 -0.16
N ALA A 51 -11.24 -2.66 0.54
CA ALA A 51 -11.09 -3.85 1.37
C ALA A 51 -12.07 -3.85 2.55
N TYR A 52 -12.30 -2.69 3.19
CA TYR A 52 -13.33 -2.54 4.22
C TYR A 52 -14.73 -2.81 3.68
N ALA A 53 -15.10 -2.19 2.57
CA ALA A 53 -16.42 -2.37 1.95
C ALA A 53 -16.65 -3.83 1.53
N PHE A 54 -15.63 -4.50 1.00
CA PHE A 54 -15.71 -5.91 0.63
C PHE A 54 -15.86 -6.82 1.85
N LEU A 55 -15.10 -6.55 2.92
CA LEU A 55 -15.19 -7.31 4.18
C LEU A 55 -16.57 -7.14 4.83
N GLU A 56 -17.11 -5.93 4.86
CA GLU A 56 -18.45 -5.65 5.37
C GLU A 56 -19.52 -6.40 4.56
N HIS A 57 -19.45 -6.34 3.23
CA HIS A 57 -20.38 -7.05 2.36
C HIS A 57 -20.33 -8.57 2.56
N LYS A 58 -19.13 -9.14 2.69
CA LYS A 58 -18.92 -10.57 2.98
C LYS A 58 -19.47 -10.97 4.35
N LEU A 59 -19.19 -10.19 5.40
CA LEU A 59 -19.67 -10.47 6.75
C LEU A 59 -21.18 -10.33 6.87
N ASN A 60 -21.79 -9.39 6.16
CA ASN A 60 -23.24 -9.25 6.10
C ASN A 60 -23.91 -10.43 5.39
N GLN A 61 -23.31 -10.93 4.29
CA GLN A 61 -23.79 -12.14 3.61
C GLN A 61 -23.65 -13.40 4.46
N GLU A 62 -22.49 -13.62 5.08
CA GLU A 62 -22.19 -14.84 5.85
C GLU A 62 -22.95 -14.90 7.19
N SER A 63 -23.21 -13.74 7.83
CA SER A 63 -23.86 -13.69 9.14
C SER A 63 -25.37 -13.42 9.11
N ASN A 64 -26.00 -13.39 7.92
CA ASN A 64 -27.40 -13.04 7.76
C ASN A 64 -27.74 -11.69 8.43
N GLY A 65 -26.83 -10.72 8.32
CA GLY A 65 -26.95 -9.39 8.93
C GLY A 65 -26.66 -9.30 10.44
N ARG A 66 -26.10 -10.34 11.08
CA ARG A 66 -25.66 -10.31 12.49
C ARG A 66 -24.13 -10.26 12.61
N ILE A 67 -23.55 -9.08 12.43
CA ILE A 67 -22.13 -8.86 12.74
C ILE A 67 -21.94 -8.91 14.27
N ARG A 68 -21.58 -10.08 14.80
CA ARG A 68 -21.45 -10.30 16.25
C ARG A 68 -20.08 -9.98 16.82
N CYS A 69 -19.03 -9.98 16.00
CA CYS A 69 -17.67 -9.66 16.44
C CYS A 69 -16.97 -8.80 15.39
N GLY A 70 -16.48 -7.62 15.79
CA GLY A 70 -15.64 -6.73 14.97
C GLY A 70 -14.19 -7.22 14.81
N MET A 71 -13.88 -8.42 15.28
CA MET A 71 -12.56 -9.07 15.17
C MET A 71 -11.95 -9.02 13.75
N PRO A 72 -12.68 -9.33 12.66
CA PRO A 72 -12.15 -9.23 11.31
C PRO A 72 -11.81 -7.79 10.90
N PHE A 73 -12.54 -6.78 11.40
CA PHE A 73 -12.18 -5.38 11.17
C PHE A 73 -10.88 -5.01 11.88
N VAL A 74 -10.67 -5.45 13.12
CA VAL A 74 -9.42 -5.23 13.85
C VAL A 74 -8.22 -5.85 13.11
N GLY A 75 -8.38 -7.07 12.58
CA GLY A 75 -7.36 -7.72 11.76
C GLY A 75 -7.03 -6.93 10.49
N LEU A 76 -8.05 -6.36 9.84
CA LEU A 76 -7.85 -5.52 8.65
C LEU A 76 -7.11 -4.22 8.99
N VAL A 77 -7.53 -3.52 10.06
CA VAL A 77 -6.85 -2.30 10.56
C VAL A 77 -5.38 -2.57 10.89
N PHE A 78 -5.09 -3.68 11.58
CA PHE A 78 -3.72 -4.02 11.95
C PHE A 78 -2.85 -4.34 10.73
N THR A 79 -3.40 -5.05 9.75
CA THR A 79 -2.71 -5.37 8.49
C THR A 79 -2.42 -4.10 7.68
N GLU A 80 -3.40 -3.20 7.60
CA GLU A 80 -3.26 -1.87 6.99
C GLU A 80 -2.12 -1.06 7.62
N LEU A 81 -2.09 -0.98 8.95
CA LEU A 81 -1.04 -0.27 9.69
C LEU A 81 0.35 -0.87 9.42
N LEU A 82 0.46 -2.19 9.38
CA LEU A 82 1.72 -2.87 9.01
C LEU A 82 2.17 -2.51 7.60
N ILE A 83 1.26 -2.51 6.62
CA ILE A 83 1.58 -2.17 5.24
C ILE A 83 2.01 -0.70 5.12
N ILE A 84 1.32 0.22 5.80
CA ILE A 84 1.70 1.63 5.86
C ILE A 84 3.09 1.80 6.48
N ALA A 85 3.40 1.09 7.56
CA ALA A 85 4.72 1.13 8.18
C ALA A 85 5.83 0.68 7.20
N ILE A 86 5.61 -0.41 6.46
CA ILE A 86 6.56 -0.90 5.45
C ILE A 86 6.69 0.10 4.30
N LEU A 87 5.60 0.74 3.87
CA LEU A 87 5.60 1.81 2.87
C LEU A 87 6.44 3.01 3.32
N LEU A 88 6.30 3.44 4.57
CA LEU A 88 7.09 4.54 5.12
C LEU A 88 8.59 4.17 5.18
N VAL A 89 8.92 2.96 5.62
CA VAL A 89 10.30 2.49 5.66
C VAL A 89 10.91 2.43 4.25
N THR A 90 10.18 1.90 3.27
CA THR A 90 10.67 1.82 1.88
C THR A 90 10.87 3.21 1.27
N ILE A 91 9.96 4.16 1.51
CA ILE A 91 10.11 5.56 1.09
C ILE A 91 11.37 6.19 1.73
N LEU A 92 11.57 5.97 3.02
CA LEU A 92 12.69 6.55 3.77
C LEU A 92 14.04 6.00 3.29
N VAL A 93 14.13 4.68 3.07
CA VAL A 93 15.32 4.04 2.49
C VAL A 93 15.61 4.60 1.09
N GLN A 94 14.60 4.66 0.22
CA GLN A 94 14.74 5.20 -1.14
C GLN A 94 15.16 6.68 -1.13
N TYR A 95 14.63 7.48 -0.19
CA TYR A 95 15.02 8.87 0.01
C TYR A 95 16.48 9.02 0.46
N LEU A 96 16.93 8.21 1.43
CA LEU A 96 18.32 8.23 1.91
C LEU A 96 19.32 7.85 0.81
N ILE A 97 18.99 6.83 0.00
CA ILE A 97 19.81 6.41 -1.14
C ILE A 97 19.94 7.57 -2.15
N LYS A 98 18.82 8.20 -2.53
CA LYS A 98 18.82 9.34 -3.46
C LYS A 98 19.62 10.53 -2.92
N ARG A 99 19.50 10.83 -1.62
CA ARG A 99 20.26 11.88 -0.95
C ARG A 99 21.76 11.60 -0.93
N SER A 100 22.17 10.33 -0.75
CA SER A 100 23.57 9.92 -0.77
C SER A 100 24.18 10.08 -2.16
N TYR A 101 23.46 9.70 -3.21
CA TYR A 101 23.93 9.79 -4.60
C TYR A 101 24.10 11.24 -5.07
N ASN A 102 23.13 12.13 -4.74
CA ASN A 102 23.25 13.56 -5.05
C ASN A 102 24.43 14.25 -4.34
N ARG A 103 24.91 13.73 -3.20
CA ARG A 103 26.12 14.25 -2.54
C ARG A 103 27.42 13.76 -3.18
N LYS A 104 27.42 12.63 -3.89
CA LYS A 104 28.61 12.11 -4.59
C LYS A 104 28.86 12.77 -5.94
N GLN A 105 27.84 13.39 -6.54
CA GLN A 105 27.97 14.13 -7.81
C GLN A 105 28.29 15.62 -7.64
N LYS A 106 28.45 16.11 -6.42
CA LYS A 106 28.78 17.51 -6.13
C LYS A 106 30.16 17.57 -5.48
#